data_AF-A0A800CJN2-F1
#
_entry.id   AF-A0A800CJN2-F1
#
_cell.length_a   1.000
_cell.length_b   1.000
_cell.length_c   1.000
_cell.angle_alpha   90.00
_cell.angle_beta   90.00
_cell.angle_gamma   90.00
#
_symmetry.space_group_name_H-M   'P 1'
#
loop_
_entity.id
_entity.type
_entity.pdbx_description
1 polymer ?
#
loop_
_entity_poly.entity_id
_entity_poly.type
_entity_poly.pdbx_seq_one_letter_code
_entity_poly.pdbx_strand_id
1 'polypeptide(L)'
;MAEQEQFEPLIIGFTCNWCSYRAADLAGMSRLKYPPNVRLIRLMCSGRLDPTFVLKALQGGADGVLITGCHPGECHYLEQNYKAFRRYVLLKRMLRQFGV
;
A
#
# COMPACT_ATOMS: atom_id res chain seq x y z
N MET A 1 -30.89 20.36 -8.77
CA MET A 1 -29.48 20.46 -9.24
C MET A 1 -28.81 19.19 -8.75
N ALA A 2 -28.54 18.24 -9.65
CA ALA A 2 -27.89 17.00 -9.26
C ALA A 2 -26.45 17.35 -8.86
N GLU A 3 -26.17 17.24 -7.57
CA GLU A 3 -24.82 17.36 -7.03
C GLU A 3 -24.00 16.23 -7.66
N GLN A 4 -22.97 16.57 -8.43
CA GLN A 4 -22.03 15.58 -8.93
C GLN A 4 -21.32 15.05 -7.69
N GLU A 5 -21.66 13.84 -7.22
CA GLU A 5 -20.92 13.18 -6.15
C GLU A 5 -19.45 13.13 -6.55
N GLN A 6 -18.62 13.88 -5.83
CA GLN A 6 -17.22 14.02 -6.12
C GLN A 6 -16.55 12.68 -5.77
N PHE A 7 -16.06 11.96 -6.78
CA PHE A 7 -15.44 10.65 -6.60
C PHE A 7 -14.27 10.71 -5.60
N GLU A 8 -14.37 9.94 -4.52
CA GLU A 8 -13.31 9.77 -3.53
C GLU A 8 -12.73 8.34 -3.62
N PRO A 9 -11.47 8.17 -4.09
CA PRO A 9 -10.95 6.85 -4.39
C PRO A 9 -10.62 6.07 -3.11
N LEU A 10 -11.07 4.83 -3.01
CA LEU A 10 -10.74 3.92 -1.92
C LEU A 10 -9.35 3.31 -2.13
N ILE A 11 -8.40 3.67 -1.27
CA ILE A 11 -7.02 3.15 -1.34
C ILE A 11 -6.75 2.20 -0.17
N ILE A 12 -6.34 0.97 -0.49
CA ILE A 12 -5.87 0.00 0.51
C ILE A 12 -4.34 0.08 0.62
N GLY A 13 -3.83 0.43 1.81
CA GLY A 13 -2.40 0.63 2.04
C GLY A 13 -1.77 -0.50 2.85
N PHE A 14 -0.95 -1.35 2.24
CA PHE A 14 -0.12 -2.31 2.95
C PHE A 14 1.15 -1.64 3.46
N THR A 15 1.38 -1.69 4.77
CA THR A 15 2.47 -1.00 5.45
C THR A 15 3.35 -1.97 6.22
N CYS A 16 4.66 -1.72 6.23
CA CYS A 16 5.54 -2.43 7.16
C CYS A 16 5.44 -1.79 8.56
N ASN A 17 5.47 -2.63 9.58
CA ASN A 17 5.36 -2.22 10.98
C ASN A 17 6.50 -1.28 11.38
N TRP A 18 7.72 -1.52 10.88
CA TRP A 18 8.94 -0.91 11.42
C TRP A 18 9.22 0.50 10.91
N CYS A 19 8.90 0.79 9.65
CA CYS A 19 9.22 2.08 9.02
C CYS A 19 7.94 2.82 8.60
N SER A 20 7.16 2.23 7.69
CA SER A 20 6.04 2.92 7.06
C SER A 20 4.85 3.12 7.99
N TYR A 21 4.51 2.13 8.83
CA TYR A 21 3.44 2.29 9.82
C TYR A 21 3.82 3.33 10.88
N ARG A 22 5.08 3.33 11.35
CA ARG A 22 5.58 4.38 12.27
C ARG A 22 5.56 5.76 11.64
N ALA A 23 5.82 5.87 10.33
CA ALA A 23 5.69 7.13 9.62
C ALA A 23 4.23 7.61 9.56
N ALA A 24 3.27 6.69 9.41
CA ALA A 24 1.84 7.01 9.50
C ALA A 24 1.46 7.48 10.93
N ASP A 25 1.95 6.79 11.97
CA ASP A 25 1.76 7.22 13.36
C ASP A 25 2.35 8.62 13.59
N LEU A 26 3.57 8.88 13.08
CA LEU A 26 4.21 10.18 13.18
C LEU A 26 3.40 11.27 12.47
N ALA A 27 2.86 11.00 11.27
CA ALA A 27 2.00 11.93 10.58
C ALA A 27 0.74 12.30 11.41
N GLY A 28 0.16 11.31 12.10
CA GLY A 28 -0.94 11.51 13.04
C GLY A 28 -0.53 12.37 14.26
N MET A 29 0.60 12.05 14.89
CA MET A 29 1.14 12.81 16.02
C MET A 29 1.47 14.26 15.65
N SER A 30 2.01 14.47 14.45
CA SER A 30 2.32 15.79 13.88
C SER A 30 1.10 16.53 13.35
N ARG A 31 -0.10 15.94 13.45
CA ARG A 31 -1.37 16.53 12.97
C ARG A 31 -1.34 16.91 11.50
N LEU A 32 -0.58 16.15 10.69
CA LEU A 32 -0.54 16.35 9.25
C LEU A 32 -1.89 15.96 8.66
N LYS A 33 -2.50 16.90 7.92
CA LYS A 33 -3.76 16.64 7.21
C LYS A 33 -3.47 15.94 5.89
N TYR A 34 -4.22 14.89 5.63
CA TYR A 34 -4.24 14.18 4.36
C TYR A 34 -5.67 13.69 4.11
N PRO A 35 -6.04 13.35 2.86
CA PRO A 35 -7.38 12.85 2.55
C PRO A 35 -7.69 11.55 3.30
N PRO A 36 -8.93 11.34 3.79
CA PRO A 36 -9.29 10.19 4.63
C PRO A 36 -9.54 8.89 3.84
N ASN A 37 -9.04 8.82 2.61
CA ASN A 37 -9.40 7.80 1.62
C ASN A 37 -8.45 6.59 1.62
N VAL A 38 -7.43 6.59 2.48
CA VAL A 38 -6.48 5.49 2.64
C VAL A 38 -6.80 4.67 3.89
N ARG A 39 -6.96 3.35 3.74
CA ARG A 39 -7.13 2.39 4.84
C ARG A 39 -5.89 1.52 4.97
N LEU A 40 -5.19 1.63 6.09
CA LEU A 40 -3.91 0.94 6.30
C LEU A 40 -4.12 -0.48 6.84
N ILE A 41 -3.47 -1.46 6.21
CA ILE A 41 -3.29 -2.82 6.68
C ILE A 41 -1.84 -2.98 7.14
N ARG A 42 -1.67 -3.26 8.43
CA ARG A 42 -0.34 -3.42 9.04
C ARG A 42 0.19 -4.84 8.81
N LEU A 43 1.38 -4.92 8.24
CA LEU A 43 2.17 -6.14 8.11
C LEU A 43 3.47 -5.99 8.89
N MET A 44 4.05 -7.08 9.38
CA MET A 44 5.37 -6.99 10.03
C MET A 44 6.47 -6.54 9.06
N CYS A 45 6.40 -6.97 7.79
CA CYS A 45 7.35 -6.60 6.76
C CYS A 45 6.65 -6.50 5.40
N SER A 46 7.15 -5.64 4.51
CA SER A 46 6.71 -5.63 3.10
C SER A 46 6.99 -6.97 2.41
N GLY A 47 7.98 -7.74 2.87
CA GLY A 47 8.22 -9.10 2.37
C GLY A 47 7.09 -10.09 2.63
N ARG A 48 6.20 -9.82 3.61
CA ARG A 48 5.00 -10.64 3.85
C ARG A 48 3.93 -10.43 2.80
N LEU A 49 3.99 -9.32 2.05
CA LEU A 49 3.03 -9.00 1.01
C LEU A 49 3.05 -10.07 -0.08
N ASP A 50 1.95 -10.81 -0.16
CA ASP A 50 1.68 -11.71 -1.26
C ASP A 50 0.94 -10.95 -2.38
N PRO A 51 1.30 -11.11 -3.67
CA PRO A 51 0.57 -10.48 -4.77
C PRO A 51 -0.94 -10.75 -4.75
N THR A 52 -1.39 -11.90 -4.23
CA THR A 52 -2.81 -12.23 -4.07
C THR A 52 -3.54 -11.25 -3.15
N PHE A 53 -2.86 -10.62 -2.19
CA PHE A 53 -3.48 -9.61 -1.32
C PHE A 53 -3.84 -8.35 -2.11
N VAL A 54 -2.98 -7.96 -3.05
CA VAL A 54 -3.23 -6.81 -3.94
C VAL A 54 -4.40 -7.11 -4.86
N LEU A 55 -4.42 -8.31 -5.46
CA LEU A 55 -5.52 -8.74 -6.31
C LEU A 55 -6.84 -8.82 -5.54
N LYS A 56 -6.80 -9.29 -4.30
CA LYS A 56 -7.99 -9.36 -3.45
C LYS A 56 -8.51 -7.97 -3.07
N ALA A 57 -7.63 -7.02 -2.82
CA ALA A 57 -8.00 -5.63 -2.55
C ALA A 57 -8.68 -4.99 -3.77
N LEU A 58 -8.08 -5.15 -4.97
CA LEU A 58 -8.66 -4.66 -6.23
C LEU A 58 -10.01 -5.33 -6.53
N GLN A 59 -10.10 -6.66 -6.41
CA GLN A 59 -11.35 -7.41 -6.54
C GLN A 59 -12.42 -6.95 -5.54
N GLY A 60 -12.00 -6.51 -4.35
CA GLY A 60 -12.88 -5.99 -3.30
C GLY A 60 -13.37 -4.56 -3.55
N GLY A 61 -13.06 -3.96 -4.70
CA GLY A 61 -13.51 -2.61 -5.06
C GLY A 61 -12.56 -1.50 -4.61
N ALA A 62 -11.29 -1.80 -4.32
CA ALA A 62 -10.29 -0.74 -4.12
C ALA A 62 -9.92 -0.10 -5.45
N ASP A 63 -9.97 1.23 -5.52
CA ASP A 63 -9.53 2.02 -6.68
C ASP A 63 -8.01 2.09 -6.79
N GLY A 64 -7.32 1.86 -5.67
CA GLY A 64 -5.87 1.85 -5.62
C GLY A 64 -5.32 0.98 -4.50
N VAL A 65 -4.11 0.47 -4.72
CA VAL A 65 -3.36 -0.25 -3.69
C VAL A 65 -2.00 0.40 -3.49
N LEU A 66 -1.75 0.85 -2.27
CA LEU A 66 -0.47 1.40 -1.85
C LEU A 66 0.35 0.31 -1.16
N ILE A 67 1.60 0.14 -1.57
CA ILE A 67 2.55 -0.80 -0.95
C ILE A 67 3.73 0.02 -0.45
N THR A 68 3.99 -0.06 0.86
CA THR A 68 5.10 0.65 1.48
C THR A 68 6.00 -0.29 2.29
N GLY A 69 7.26 0.09 2.42
CA GLY A 69 8.25 -0.64 3.19
C GLY A 69 9.38 0.26 3.65
N CYS A 70 10.34 -0.33 4.36
CA CYS A 70 11.58 0.34 4.71
C CYS A 70 12.43 0.63 3.46
N HIS A 71 13.29 1.64 3.56
CA HIS A 71 14.26 1.95 2.51
C HIS A 71 15.11 0.73 2.16
N PRO A 72 15.50 0.52 0.89
CA PRO A 72 16.43 -0.53 0.51
C PRO A 72 17.71 -0.48 1.36
N GLY A 73 18.07 -1.60 2.00
CA GLY A 73 19.21 -1.67 2.92
C GLY A 73 18.86 -1.45 4.41
N GLU A 74 17.70 -0.87 4.73
CA GLU A 74 17.26 -0.60 6.10
C GLU A 74 16.11 -1.52 6.56
N CYS A 75 15.95 -2.68 5.91
CA CYS A 75 14.88 -3.60 6.31
C CYS A 75 15.19 -4.22 7.68
N HIS A 76 14.23 -4.16 8.60
CA HIS A 76 14.32 -4.86 9.88
C HIS A 76 14.55 -6.38 9.73
N TYR A 77 14.06 -6.97 8.63
CA TYR A 77 14.24 -8.38 8.31
C TYR A 77 15.29 -8.61 7.21
N LEU A 78 16.31 -7.76 7.12
CA LEU A 78 17.43 -7.84 6.17
C LEU A 78 17.05 -7.53 4.72
N GLU A 79 16.63 -8.52 3.94
CA GLU A 79 16.48 -8.37 2.47
C GLU A 79 15.04 -8.55 1.99
N GLN A 80 14.09 -8.63 2.91
CA GLN A 80 12.70 -8.97 2.59
C GLN A 80 12.01 -7.89 1.76
N ASN A 81 12.39 -6.61 1.92
CA ASN A 81 11.91 -5.53 1.07
C ASN A 81 12.40 -5.65 -0.38
N TYR A 82 13.62 -6.13 -0.63
CA TYR A 82 14.09 -6.44 -1.99
C TYR A 82 13.28 -7.56 -2.65
N LYS A 83 12.93 -8.61 -1.89
CA LYS A 83 12.03 -9.68 -2.37
C LYS A 83 10.63 -9.13 -2.68
N ALA A 84 10.11 -8.21 -1.88
CA ALA A 84 8.85 -7.53 -2.17
C ALA A 84 8.95 -6.67 -3.44
N PHE A 85 10.06 -5.95 -3.63
CA PHE A 85 10.30 -5.13 -4.82
C PHE A 85 10.33 -5.96 -6.11
N ARG A 86 11.01 -7.11 -6.11
CA ARG A 86 10.99 -8.04 -7.25
C ARG A 86 9.58 -8.52 -7.60
N ARG A 87 8.78 -8.90 -6.58
CA ARG A 87 7.37 -9.29 -6.75
C ARG A 87 6.51 -8.13 -7.27
N TYR A 88 6.73 -6.91 -6.77
CA TYR A 88 6.04 -5.71 -7.22
C TYR A 88 6.27 -5.44 -8.72
N VAL A 89 7.50 -5.59 -9.21
CA VAL A 89 7.81 -5.39 -10.63
C VAL A 89 7.01 -6.35 -11.51
N LEU A 90 6.93 -7.63 -11.13
CA LEU A 90 6.15 -8.64 -11.86
C LEU A 90 4.65 -8.36 -11.77
N LEU A 91 4.16 -8.06 -10.56
CA LEU A 91 2.77 -7.71 -10.31
C LEU A 91 2.33 -6.51 -11.16
N LYS A 92 3.14 -5.44 -11.24
CA LYS A 92 2.83 -4.26 -12.04
C LYS A 92 2.74 -4.57 -13.55
N ARG A 93 3.53 -5.52 -14.04
CA ARG A 93 3.43 -5.97 -15.45
C ARG A 93 2.15 -6.79 -15.67
N MET A 94 1.82 -7.68 -14.73
CA MET A 94 0.61 -8.50 -14.79
C MET A 94 -0.66 -7.64 -14.74
N LEU A 95 -0.73 -6.65 -13.84
CA LEU A 95 -1.89 -5.76 -13.74
C LEU A 95 -2.17 -5.01 -15.04
N ARG A 96 -1.13 -4.51 -15.72
CA ARG A 96 -1.27 -3.88 -17.05
C ARG A 96 -1.84 -4.84 -18.09
N GLN A 97 -1.47 -6.12 -18.05
CA GLN A 97 -2.02 -7.13 -18.97
C GLN A 97 -3.50 -7.40 -18.71
N PHE A 98 -3.97 -7.18 -17.48
CA PHE A 98 -5.39 -7.26 -17.12
C PHE A 98 -6.16 -5.95 -17.35
N GLY A 99 -5.51 -4.91 -17.89
CA GLY A 99 -6.15 -3.62 -18.14
C GLY A 99 -6.36 -2.76 -16.89
N VAL A 100 -5.63 -3.07 -15.80
CA VAL A 100 -5.57 -2.27 -14.56
C VAL A 100 -4.38 -1.33 -14.60
#